data_AF-A0A957J1P3-F1
#
_entry.id   AF-A0A957J1P3-F1
#
_cell.length_a   1.000
_cell.length_b   1.000
_cell.length_c   1.000
_cell.angle_alpha   90.00
_cell.angle_beta   90.00
_cell.angle_gamma   90.00
#
_symmetry.space_group_name_H-M   'P 1'
#
loop_
_entity.id
_entity.type
_entity.pdbx_description
1 polymer ?
#
loop_
_entity_poly.entity_id
_entity_poly.type
_entity_poly.pdbx_seq_one_letter_code
_entity_poly.pdbx_strand_id
1 'polypeptide(L)' 'LPLRQAQQLAEEAGMQEYQGLVLFGLARVAQANQELTQARQLAEASVAALTAVEHFRLPEVTAWLAALPPA' A
#
# COMPACT_ATOMS: atom_id res chain seq x y z
N LEU A 1 14.18 8.93 -22.44
CA LEU A 1 13.56 7.64 -22.06
C LEU A 1 12.06 7.77 -22.30
N PRO A 2 11.41 6.82 -23.01
CA PRO A 2 9.95 6.80 -23.12
C PRO A 2 9.32 6.63 -21.74
N LEU A 3 8.24 7.36 -21.46
CA LEU A 3 7.59 7.47 -20.12
C LEU A 3 7.30 6.12 -19.45
N ARG A 4 6.98 5.06 -20.22
CA ARG A 4 6.78 3.70 -19.69
C ARG A 4 8.06 3.06 -19.14
N GLN A 5 9.21 3.26 -19.79
CA GLN A 5 10.48 2.72 -19.31
C GLN A 5 10.97 3.47 -18.06
N ALA A 6 10.66 4.77 -17.95
CA ALA A 6 10.95 5.53 -16.74
C ALA A 6 10.06 5.10 -15.55
N GLN A 7 8.80 4.72 -15.81
CA GLN A 7 7.93 4.11 -14.80
C GLN A 7 8.43 2.73 -14.36
N GLN A 8 8.80 1.85 -15.30
CA GLN A 8 9.38 0.54 -14.97
C GLN A 8 10.70 0.66 -14.18
N LEU A 9 11.59 1.58 -14.54
CA LEU A 9 12.84 1.81 -13.80
C LEU A 9 12.61 2.36 -12.38
N ALA A 10 11.58 3.19 -12.19
CA ALA A 10 11.19 3.67 -10.87
C ALA A 10 10.52 2.57 -10.03
N GLU A 11 9.74 1.70 -10.67
CA GLU A 11 9.15 0.49 -10.08
C GLU A 11 10.22 -0.50 -9.62
N GLU A 12 11.32 -0.65 -10.38
CA GLU A 12 12.39 -1.63 -10.11
C GLU A 12 13.40 -1.23 -9.02
N ALA A 13 13.51 0.05 -8.64
CA ALA A 13 14.65 0.53 -7.82
C ALA A 13 14.32 0.95 -6.37
N GLY A 14 13.07 0.79 -5.89
CA GLY A 14 12.70 1.08 -4.50
C GLY A 14 11.56 2.09 -4.30
N MET A 15 10.93 2.60 -5.36
CA MET A 15 9.74 3.46 -5.19
C MET A 15 8.47 2.68 -4.84
N GLN A 16 8.37 1.41 -5.22
CA GLN A 16 7.24 0.56 -4.86
C GLN A 16 7.13 0.32 -3.34
N GLU A 17 8.27 0.20 -2.64
CA GLU A 17 8.30 0.14 -1.17
C GLU A 17 7.67 1.41 -0.58
N TYR A 18 8.16 2.59 -0.99
CA TYR A 18 7.63 3.86 -0.50
C TYR A 18 6.16 4.04 -0.86
N GLN A 19 5.74 3.65 -2.06
CA GLN A 19 4.34 3.67 -2.46
C GLN A 19 3.50 2.81 -1.52
N GLY A 20 3.93 1.58 -1.24
CA GLY A 20 3.25 0.69 -0.31
C GLY A 20 3.13 1.28 1.10
N LEU A 21 4.21 1.86 1.63
CA LEU A 21 4.20 2.48 2.96
C LEU A 21 3.32 3.75 3.02
N VAL A 22 3.34 4.58 1.98
CA VAL A 22 2.47 5.77 1.88
C VAL A 22 1.01 5.36 1.84
N LEU A 23 0.66 4.36 1.02
CA LEU A 23 -0.70 3.81 0.95
C LEU A 23 -1.17 3.29 2.32
N PHE A 24 -0.30 2.62 3.06
CA PHE A 24 -0.64 2.16 4.41
C PHE A 24 -0.86 3.33 5.38
N GLY A 25 -0.01 4.36 5.32
CA GLY A 25 -0.19 5.58 6.12
C GLY A 25 -1.54 6.25 5.84
N LEU A 26 -1.92 6.38 4.56
CA LEU A 26 -3.21 6.94 4.16
C LEU A 26 -4.38 6.06 4.62
N ALA A 27 -4.24 4.72 4.55
CA ALA A 27 -5.27 3.80 5.06
C ALA A 27 -5.53 4.02 6.57
N ARG A 28 -4.48 4.27 7.36
CA ARG A 28 -4.59 4.57 8.79
C ARG A 28 -5.29 5.91 9.05
N VAL A 29 -5.02 6.92 8.23
CA VAL A 29 -5.71 8.22 8.28
C VAL A 29 -7.18 8.08 7.93
N ALA A 30 -7.51 7.38 6.83
CA ALA A 30 -8.89 7.11 6.43
C ALA A 30 -9.66 6.35 7.53
N GLN A 31 -9.03 5.37 8.18
CA GLN A 31 -9.63 4.68 9.34
C GLN A 31 -9.94 5.67 10.48
N ALA A 32 -8.99 6.55 10.81
CA ALA A 32 -9.18 7.56 11.86
C ALA A 32 -10.34 8.53 11.54
N ASN A 33 -10.59 8.79 10.26
CA ASN A 33 -11.71 9.59 9.77
C ASN A 33 -13.03 8.80 9.62
N GLN A 34 -13.06 7.53 10.03
CA GLN A 34 -14.19 6.59 9.83
C GLN A 34 -14.56 6.30 8.36
N GLU A 35 -13.65 6.56 7.43
CA GLU A 35 -13.80 6.27 6.00
C GLU A 35 -13.38 4.82 5.71
N LEU A 36 -14.08 3.85 6.32
CA LEU A 36 -13.67 2.43 6.36
C LEU A 36 -13.49 1.80 4.98
N THR A 37 -14.36 2.13 4.01
CA THR A 37 -14.22 1.68 2.62
C THR A 37 -12.91 2.16 2.00
N GLN A 38 -12.58 3.44 2.18
CA GLN A 38 -11.35 4.01 1.65
C GLN A 38 -10.12 3.43 2.35
N ALA A 39 -10.20 3.27 3.68
CA ALA A 39 -9.15 2.64 4.47
C ALA A 39 -8.82 1.22 3.98
N ARG A 40 -9.86 0.42 3.66
CA ARG A 40 -9.70 -0.92 3.10
C ARG A 40 -9.04 -0.89 1.72
N GLN A 41 -9.55 -0.08 0.80
CA GLN A 41 -9.02 0.04 -0.56
C GLN A 41 -7.53 0.45 -0.57
N LEU A 42 -7.16 1.42 0.27
CA LEU A 42 -5.77 1.89 0.40
C LEU A 42 -4.86 0.81 0.99
N ALA A 43 -5.33 0.05 1.99
CA ALA A 43 -4.55 -1.03 2.56
C ALA A 43 -4.40 -2.23 1.62
N GLU A 44 -5.41 -2.56 0.82
CA GLU A 44 -5.30 -3.58 -0.24
C GLU A 44 -4.27 -3.16 -1.29
N ALA A 45 -4.29 -1.89 -1.72
CA ALA A 45 -3.30 -1.36 -2.65
C ALA A 45 -1.88 -1.36 -2.04
N SER A 46 -1.76 -1.05 -0.74
CA SER A 46 -0.51 -1.14 0.01
C SER A 46 0.03 -2.58 0.03
N VAL A 47 -0.82 -3.57 0.35
CA VAL A 47 -0.46 -5.00 0.35
C VAL A 47 0.03 -5.41 -1.03
N ALA A 48 -0.64 -5.02 -2.11
CA ALA A 48 -0.21 -5.33 -3.47
C ALA A 48 1.20 -4.76 -3.78
N ALA A 49 1.44 -3.48 -3.47
CA ALA A 49 2.74 -2.84 -3.70
C ALA A 49 3.87 -3.46 -2.85
N LEU A 50 3.61 -3.74 -1.57
CA LEU A 50 4.58 -4.35 -0.66
C LEU A 50 4.84 -5.83 -0.98
N THR A 51 3.85 -6.54 -1.53
CA THR A 51 4.01 -7.93 -2.01
C THR A 51 4.96 -7.99 -3.21
N ALA A 52 4.85 -7.04 -4.14
CA ALA A 52 5.68 -7.00 -5.34
C ALA A 52 7.19 -6.88 -5.05
N VAL A 53 7.55 -6.31 -3.89
CA VAL A 53 8.94 -6.10 -3.45
C VAL A 53 9.32 -6.96 -2.23
N GLU A 54 8.48 -7.94 -1.86
CA GLU A 54 8.69 -8.83 -0.70
C GLU A 54 9.02 -8.07 0.61
N HIS A 55 8.37 -6.94 0.84
CA HIS A 55 8.72 -6.03 1.92
C HIS A 55 8.50 -6.64 3.32
N PHE A 56 9.43 -6.42 4.26
CA PHE A 56 9.38 -7.02 5.60
C PHE A 56 8.15 -6.64 6.44
N ARG A 57 7.50 -5.51 6.14
CA ARG A 57 6.26 -5.06 6.81
C ARG A 57 4.97 -5.63 6.20
N LEU A 58 5.04 -6.40 5.12
CA LEU A 58 3.85 -7.01 4.50
C LEU A 58 2.98 -7.79 5.52
N PRO A 59 3.53 -8.59 6.46
CA PRO A 59 2.70 -9.28 7.45
C PRO A 59 1.94 -8.32 8.36
N GLU A 60 2.54 -7.18 8.73
CA GLU A 60 1.90 -6.16 9.57
C GLU A 60 0.70 -5.52 8.86
N VAL A 61 0.89 -5.09 7.62
CA VAL A 61 -0.18 -4.44 6.84
C VAL A 61 -1.32 -5.42 6.57
N THR A 62 -1.00 -6.68 6.26
CA THR A 62 -2.00 -7.73 6.01
C THR A 62 -2.79 -8.06 7.27
N ALA A 63 -2.12 -8.20 8.42
CA ALA A 63 -2.78 -8.44 9.70
C ALA A 63 -3.70 -7.26 10.08
N TRP A 64 -3.25 -6.03 9.84
CA TRP A 64 -4.06 -4.84 10.05
C TRP A 64 -5.30 -4.80 9.16
N LEU A 65 -5.16 -5.10 7.86
CA LEU A 65 -6.26 -5.16 6.90
C LEU A 65 -7.31 -6.22 7.29
N ALA A 66 -6.87 -7.37 7.80
CA ALA A 66 -7.76 -8.42 8.29
C ALA A 66 -8.53 -7.99 9.56
N ALA A 67 -7.94 -7.14 10.39
CA ALA A 67 -8.56 -6.59 11.60
C ALA A 67 -9.43 -5.36 11.34
N LEU A 68 -9.35 -4.76 10.15
CA LEU A 68 -10.16 -3.61 9.78
C LEU A 68 -11.64 -4.02 9.75
N PRO A 69 -12.57 -3.26 10.35
CA PRO A 69 -13.99 -3.57 10.26
C PRO A 69 -14.45 -3.69 8.81
N PRO A 70 -15.45 -4.55 8.52
CA PRO A 70 -16.12 -4.51 7.23
C PRO A 70 -16.76 -3.14 7.03
N ALA A 71 -16.75 -2.66 5.78
CA ALA A 71 -17.42 -1.42 5.40
C ALA A 71 -18.95 -1.58 5.46
#